data_AF-A0A2I1FWC4-F1
#
_entry.id   AF-A0A2I1FWC4-F1
#
_cell.length_a   1.000
_cell.length_b   1.000
_cell.length_c   1.000
_cell.angle_alpha   90.00
_cell.angle_beta   90.00
_cell.angle_gamma   90.00
#
_symmetry.space_group_name_H-M   'P 1'
#
loop_
_entity.id
_entity.type
_entity.pdbx_description
1 polymer ?
#
loop_
_entity_poly.entity_id
_entity_poly.type
_entity_poly.pdbx_seq_one_letter_code
_entity_poly.pdbx_strand_id
1 'polypeptide(L)'
;MRFNFLLLLLTTLIAVALSQDWKPCQVNIKLKNTKLFWAIDTRRFVILQNPKSSSPLKLTTVPFNVPLGSVKGSSIDRFHGESVQSLGPNKQLLLLRTNLEPTQCWHFHGDFIHPCNNHTQALTAERIIGTSIITVKLKHKTGSNSQKWVVSKAK
;
A
#
# COMPACT_ATOMS: atom_id res chain seq x y z
N MET A 1 -36.05 29.44 26.60
CA MET A 1 -35.49 28.13 26.19
C MET A 1 -34.74 28.22 24.86
N ARG A 2 -33.73 29.10 24.71
CA ARG A 2 -32.99 29.30 23.43
C ARG A 2 -31.56 28.73 23.43
N PHE A 3 -31.05 28.35 24.61
CA PHE A 3 -29.69 27.85 24.80
C PHE A 3 -29.50 26.40 24.30
N ASN A 4 -30.56 25.57 24.37
CA ASN A 4 -30.49 24.17 23.95
C ASN A 4 -30.41 23.98 22.43
N PHE A 5 -31.04 24.86 21.64
CA PHE A 5 -31.01 24.72 20.18
C PHE A 5 -29.64 25.02 19.58
N LEU A 6 -28.94 26.03 20.11
CA LEU A 6 -27.61 26.40 19.62
C LEU A 6 -26.58 25.31 19.96
N LEU A 7 -26.67 24.71 21.16
CA LEU A 7 -25.82 23.61 21.55
C LEU A 7 -26.07 22.36 20.70
N LEU A 8 -27.35 22.04 20.43
CA LEU A 8 -27.73 20.92 19.57
C LEU A 8 -27.28 21.12 18.11
N LEU A 9 -27.37 22.35 17.59
CA LEU A 9 -26.89 22.69 16.25
C LEU A 9 -25.37 22.58 16.16
N LEU A 10 -24.65 23.00 17.20
CA LEU A 10 -23.19 22.93 17.25
C LEU A 10 -22.71 21.47 17.34
N THR A 11 -23.34 20.64 18.18
CA THR A 11 -22.98 19.22 18.30
C THR A 11 -23.30 18.43 17.04
N THR A 12 -24.42 18.74 16.37
CA THR A 12 -24.77 18.14 15.08
C THR A 12 -23.85 18.60 13.95
N LEU A 13 -23.46 19.89 13.89
CA LEU A 13 -22.47 20.34 12.93
C LEU A 13 -21.11 19.68 13.14
N ILE A 14 -20.66 19.54 14.38
CA ILE A 14 -19.40 18.85 14.71
C ILE A 14 -19.49 17.37 14.34
N ALA A 15 -20.62 16.71 14.65
CA ALA A 15 -20.84 15.32 14.25
C ALA A 15 -20.86 15.16 12.72
N VAL A 16 -21.51 16.07 11.98
CA VAL A 16 -21.54 16.05 10.51
C VAL A 16 -20.17 16.35 9.90
N ALA A 17 -19.42 17.29 10.49
CA ALA A 17 -18.06 17.60 10.06
C ALA A 17 -17.08 16.44 10.33
N LEU A 18 -17.23 15.74 11.46
CA LEU A 18 -16.47 14.53 11.80
C LEU A 18 -16.96 13.29 11.04
N SER A 19 -18.23 13.25 10.62
CA SER A 19 -18.81 12.17 9.81
C SER A 19 -18.63 12.36 8.31
N GLN A 20 -18.01 13.47 7.87
CA GLN A 20 -17.42 13.49 6.54
C GLN A 20 -16.26 12.52 6.57
N ASP A 21 -16.56 11.26 6.27
CA ASP A 21 -15.62 10.16 6.07
C ASP A 21 -14.44 10.68 5.25
N TRP A 22 -13.37 11.08 5.93
CA TRP A 22 -12.10 11.35 5.26
C TRP A 22 -11.59 10.00 4.80
N LYS A 23 -11.99 9.61 3.58
CA LYS A 23 -11.47 8.41 2.93
C LYS A 23 -10.14 8.81 2.31
N PRO A 24 -9.01 8.30 2.82
CA PRO A 24 -7.73 8.52 2.17
C PRO A 24 -7.83 8.08 0.70
N CYS A 25 -7.22 8.87 -0.19
CA CYS A 25 -7.22 8.59 -1.62
C CYS A 25 -6.75 7.15 -1.87
N GLN A 26 -7.65 6.31 -2.37
CA GLN A 26 -7.30 4.95 -2.74
C GLN A 26 -6.49 4.97 -4.04
N VAL A 27 -5.51 4.09 -4.12
CA VAL A 27 -4.60 3.90 -5.24
C VAL A 27 -4.57 2.42 -5.63
N ASN A 28 -4.25 2.16 -6.89
CA ASN A 28 -3.87 0.85 -7.37
C ASN A 28 -2.40 0.89 -7.78
N ILE A 29 -1.68 -0.21 -7.57
CA ILE A 29 -0.27 -0.35 -7.96
C ILE A 29 -0.20 -1.33 -9.14
N LYS A 30 0.42 -0.88 -10.23
CA LYS A 30 0.52 -1.63 -11.49
C LYS A 30 1.98 -1.83 -11.88
N LEU A 31 2.33 -3.00 -12.39
CA LEU A 31 3.64 -3.20 -13.01
C LEU A 31 3.71 -2.37 -14.30
N LYS A 32 4.71 -1.49 -14.41
CA LYS A 32 4.86 -0.53 -15.51
C LYS A 32 4.90 -1.26 -16.85
N ASN A 33 4.28 -0.67 -17.87
CA ASN A 33 4.14 -1.23 -19.22
C ASN A 33 3.43 -2.60 -19.30
N THR A 34 2.64 -2.96 -18.28
CA THR A 34 1.78 -4.16 -18.32
C THR A 34 0.34 -3.83 -17.95
N LYS A 35 -0.54 -4.83 -18.06
CA LYS A 35 -1.92 -4.80 -17.53
C LYS A 35 -2.02 -5.54 -16.18
N LEU A 36 -0.90 -5.76 -15.50
CA LEU A 36 -0.85 -6.52 -14.26
C LEU A 36 -0.85 -5.59 -13.05
N PHE A 37 -1.83 -5.76 -12.18
CA PHE A 37 -2.02 -4.99 -10.96
C PHE A 37 -1.74 -5.84 -9.74
N TRP A 38 -1.37 -5.18 -8.65
CA TRP A 38 -1.31 -5.83 -7.35
C TRP A 38 -2.69 -6.37 -6.97
N ALA A 39 -2.68 -7.60 -6.50
CA ALA A 39 -3.81 -8.34 -5.97
C ALA A 39 -3.34 -9.13 -4.75
N ILE A 40 -4.28 -9.78 -4.05
CA ILE A 40 -4.00 -10.62 -2.90
C ILE A 40 -4.48 -12.03 -3.19
N ASP A 41 -3.65 -13.02 -2.89
CA ASP A 41 -4.04 -14.43 -2.95
C ASP A 41 -4.80 -14.87 -1.68
N THR A 42 -5.25 -16.13 -1.65
CA THR A 42 -5.98 -16.69 -0.51
C THR A 42 -5.15 -16.75 0.78
N ARG A 43 -3.82 -16.67 0.69
CA ARG A 43 -2.88 -16.68 1.80
C ARG A 43 -2.40 -15.28 2.18
N ARG A 44 -3.03 -14.23 1.65
CA ARG A 44 -2.72 -12.82 1.89
C ARG A 44 -1.42 -12.32 1.23
N PHE A 45 -0.79 -13.09 0.34
CA PHE A 45 0.42 -12.65 -0.37
C PHE A 45 0.08 -11.67 -1.49
N VAL A 46 0.97 -10.69 -1.70
CA VAL A 46 0.86 -9.76 -2.83
C VAL A 46 1.32 -10.48 -4.11
N ILE A 47 0.36 -10.60 -5.04
CA ILE A 47 0.55 -11.20 -6.35
C ILE A 47 0.18 -10.20 -7.44
N LEU A 48 0.52 -10.51 -8.69
CA LEU A 48 0.11 -9.73 -9.85
C LEU A 48 -0.97 -10.45 -10.65
N GLN A 49 -2.06 -9.76 -10.94
CA GLN A 49 -3.18 -10.28 -11.72
C GLN A 49 -3.67 -9.27 -12.77
N ASN A 50 -4.28 -9.78 -13.83
CA ASN A 50 -4.96 -8.96 -14.82
C ASN A 50 -6.34 -8.55 -14.28
N PRO A 51 -6.78 -7.29 -14.43
CA PRO A 51 -8.08 -6.82 -13.94
C PRO A 51 -9.26 -7.58 -14.55
N LYS A 52 -9.09 -8.24 -15.70
CA LYS A 52 -10.10 -9.13 -16.27
C LYS A 52 -10.37 -10.39 -15.42
N SER A 53 -9.41 -10.80 -14.59
CA SER A 53 -9.50 -12.01 -13.76
C SER A 53 -9.88 -11.70 -12.32
N SER A 54 -9.50 -10.53 -11.80
CA SER A 54 -9.80 -10.09 -10.44
C SER A 54 -9.66 -8.58 -10.33
N SER A 55 -10.40 -7.94 -9.43
CA SER A 55 -10.28 -6.51 -9.21
C SER A 55 -8.89 -6.15 -8.64
N PRO A 56 -8.28 -5.04 -9.09
CA PRO A 56 -7.05 -4.54 -8.48
C PRO A 56 -7.22 -4.26 -7.00
N LEU A 57 -6.16 -4.50 -6.23
CA LEU A 57 -6.12 -4.18 -4.82
C LEU A 57 -6.17 -2.66 -4.61
N LYS A 58 -7.26 -2.19 -4.01
CA LYS A 58 -7.39 -0.79 -3.57
C LYS A 58 -6.58 -0.58 -2.30
N LEU A 59 -5.56 0.25 -2.40
CA LEU A 59 -4.59 0.57 -1.35
C LEU A 59 -4.63 2.05 -1.01
N THR A 60 -3.99 2.45 0.07
CA THR A 60 -3.81 3.84 0.50
C THR A 60 -2.35 4.02 0.89
N THR A 61 -1.71 5.08 0.43
CA THR A 61 -0.36 5.42 0.88
C THR A 61 -0.45 6.45 2.00
N VAL A 62 -0.10 6.06 3.22
CA VAL A 62 -0.14 6.95 4.39
C VAL A 62 1.28 7.26 4.85
N PRO A 63 1.57 8.48 5.36
CA PRO A 63 2.87 8.78 5.94
C PRO A 63 3.23 7.78 7.04
N PHE A 64 4.44 7.22 6.95
CA PHE A 64 4.98 6.31 7.95
C PHE A 64 5.83 7.11 8.92
N ASN A 65 5.30 7.33 10.12
CA ASN A 65 6.04 7.93 11.22
C ASN A 65 6.29 6.87 12.27
N VAL A 66 7.54 6.45 12.43
CA VAL A 66 7.93 5.57 13.54
C VAL A 66 8.03 6.44 14.81
N PRO A 67 7.46 6.02 15.95
CA PRO A 67 7.52 6.79 17.20
C PRO A 67 8.95 7.06 17.72
N LEU A 68 9.96 6.30 17.27
CA LEU A 68 11.31 6.29 17.85
C LEU A 68 12.46 6.31 16.82
N GLY A 69 12.22 6.69 15.56
CA GLY A 69 13.27 6.63 14.54
C GLY A 69 13.05 7.55 13.34
N SER A 70 14.16 8.12 12.86
CA SER A 70 14.30 9.09 11.77
C SER A 70 13.88 8.61 10.37
N VAL A 71 13.24 7.44 10.27
CA VAL A 71 12.87 6.81 9.01
C VAL A 71 11.54 7.42 8.52
N LYS A 72 11.64 8.51 7.75
CA LYS A 72 10.50 9.12 7.05
C LYS A 72 10.16 8.27 5.84
N GLY A 73 8.92 7.82 5.67
CA GLY A 73 8.48 7.09 4.48
C GLY A 73 6.97 7.01 4.38
N SER A 74 6.47 5.98 3.71
CA SER A 74 5.04 5.72 3.57
C SER A 74 4.71 4.24 3.84
N SER A 75 3.59 4.00 4.50
CA SER A 75 2.96 2.68 4.54
C SER A 75 2.15 2.46 3.27
N ILE A 76 2.00 1.20 2.85
CA ILE A 76 1.10 0.81 1.76
C ILE A 76 -0.03 -0.01 2.38
N ASP A 77 -1.14 0.65 2.64
CA ASP A 77 -2.20 0.13 3.51
C ASP A 77 -3.46 -0.24 2.74
N ARG A 78 -4.28 -1.10 3.35
CA ARG A 78 -5.71 -1.14 3.10
C ARG A 78 -6.42 -0.32 4.17
N PHE A 79 -7.60 0.19 3.82
CA PHE A 79 -8.46 0.96 4.70
C PHE A 79 -8.86 0.25 6.01
N HIS A 80 -8.65 -1.07 6.11
CA HIS A 80 -8.96 -1.88 7.30
C HIS A 80 -7.78 -2.05 8.27
N GLY A 81 -6.74 -1.20 8.21
CA GLY A 81 -5.59 -1.27 9.12
C GLY A 81 -4.67 -2.46 8.84
N GLU A 82 -4.56 -2.84 7.56
CA GLU A 82 -3.62 -3.84 7.08
C GLU A 82 -2.56 -3.13 6.23
N SER A 83 -1.27 -3.46 6.41
CA SER A 83 -0.15 -2.90 5.67
C SER A 83 0.63 -3.99 4.93
N VAL A 84 1.16 -3.64 3.76
CA VAL A 84 2.07 -4.49 3.01
C VAL A 84 3.41 -4.55 3.73
N GLN A 85 3.80 -5.77 4.12
CA GLN A 85 5.01 -6.04 4.86
C GLN A 85 5.99 -6.88 4.04
N SER A 86 7.27 -6.53 4.15
CA SER A 86 8.37 -7.36 3.70
C SER A 86 8.64 -8.51 4.66
N LEU A 87 8.73 -9.73 4.13
CA LEU A 87 9.27 -10.90 4.86
C LEU A 87 10.79 -11.08 4.65
N GLY A 88 11.45 -10.08 4.05
CA GLY A 88 12.88 -10.08 3.73
C GLY A 88 13.20 -10.35 2.25
N PRO A 89 14.50 -10.34 1.89
CA PRO A 89 14.95 -10.53 0.52
C PRO A 89 14.53 -11.88 -0.05
N ASN A 90 14.16 -11.91 -1.34
CA ASN A 90 13.70 -13.11 -2.05
C ASN A 90 12.43 -13.78 -1.48
N LYS A 91 11.78 -13.17 -0.48
CA LYS A 91 10.49 -13.61 0.05
C LYS A 91 9.37 -12.76 -0.54
N GLN A 92 8.17 -13.32 -0.58
CA GLN A 92 6.97 -12.64 -1.04
C GLN A 92 6.55 -11.57 -0.04
N LEU A 93 5.88 -10.52 -0.53
CA LEU A 93 5.23 -9.54 0.35
C LEU A 93 3.92 -10.12 0.89
N LEU A 94 3.63 -9.80 2.14
CA LEU A 94 2.44 -10.24 2.83
C LEU A 94 1.63 -9.04 3.31
N LEU A 95 0.32 -9.13 3.22
CA LEU A 95 -0.57 -8.14 3.81
C LEU A 95 -0.87 -8.56 5.26
N LEU A 96 -0.42 -7.76 6.22
CA LEU A 96 -0.54 -8.04 7.65
C LEU A 96 -1.18 -6.86 8.39
N ARG A 97 -1.55 -7.05 9.65
CA ARG A 97 -2.02 -5.94 10.50
C ARG A 97 -0.94 -4.86 10.59
N THR A 98 -1.34 -3.60 10.46
CA THR A 98 -0.43 -2.46 10.64
C THR A 98 0.10 -2.45 12.08
N ASN A 99 1.43 -2.48 12.22
CA ASN A 99 2.12 -2.45 13.51
C ASN A 99 3.29 -1.45 13.53
N LEU A 100 3.45 -0.66 12.45
CA LEU A 100 4.51 0.35 12.31
C LEU A 100 5.92 -0.21 12.43
N GLU A 101 6.11 -1.48 12.08
CA GLU A 101 7.43 -2.09 11.96
C GLU A 101 8.18 -1.54 10.73
N PRO A 102 9.52 -1.35 10.78
CA PRO A 102 10.30 -0.85 9.64
C PRO A 102 10.12 -1.67 8.35
N THR A 103 9.71 -2.94 8.46
CA THR A 103 9.41 -3.83 7.34
C THR A 103 8.11 -3.49 6.59
N GLN A 104 7.28 -2.61 7.15
CA GLN A 104 6.07 -2.03 6.55
C GLN A 104 6.32 -0.63 5.96
N CYS A 105 7.55 -0.12 6.06
CA CYS A 105 7.92 1.21 5.56
C CYS A 105 8.49 1.14 4.14
N TRP A 106 7.90 1.94 3.25
CA TRP A 106 8.27 2.03 1.84
C TRP A 106 8.61 3.46 1.41
N HIS A 107 9.56 3.57 0.49
CA HIS A 107 9.86 4.79 -0.26
C HIS A 107 9.44 4.63 -1.72
N PHE A 108 8.84 5.70 -2.24
CA PHE A 108 8.52 5.83 -3.66
C PHE A 108 9.52 6.79 -4.28
N HIS A 109 10.39 6.28 -5.16
CA HIS A 109 11.41 7.08 -5.81
C HIS A 109 11.44 6.81 -7.31
N GLY A 110 10.94 7.77 -8.09
CA GLY A 110 10.66 7.57 -9.51
C GLY A 110 9.66 6.44 -9.71
N ASP A 111 10.01 5.46 -10.53
CA ASP A 111 9.19 4.26 -10.75
C ASP A 111 9.47 3.13 -9.74
N PHE A 112 10.37 3.32 -8.77
CA PHE A 112 10.77 2.25 -7.85
C PHE A 112 10.05 2.38 -6.51
N ILE A 113 9.74 1.22 -5.93
CA ILE A 113 9.30 1.10 -4.54
C ILE A 113 10.37 0.30 -3.82
N HIS A 114 10.91 0.82 -2.72
CA HIS A 114 11.96 0.16 -1.94
C HIS A 114 11.75 0.34 -0.43
N PRO A 115 12.37 -0.52 0.41
CA PRO A 115 12.30 -0.35 1.85
C PRO A 115 12.91 1.00 2.27
N CYS A 116 12.34 1.61 3.31
CA CYS A 116 12.87 2.88 3.82
C CYS A 116 14.31 2.77 4.35
N ASN A 117 14.69 1.60 4.89
CA ASN A 117 16.00 1.33 5.48
C ASN A 117 17.05 0.79 4.49
N ASN A 118 16.67 0.47 3.25
CA ASN A 118 17.61 -0.10 2.28
C ASN A 118 17.24 0.25 0.82
N HIS A 119 17.95 1.21 0.26
CA HIS A 119 17.70 1.73 -1.09
C HIS A 119 18.39 0.94 -2.20
N THR A 120 19.24 -0.03 -1.81
CA THR A 120 19.90 -0.96 -2.75
C THR A 120 18.97 -2.09 -3.19
N GLN A 121 17.81 -2.23 -2.54
CA GLN A 121 16.78 -3.19 -2.90
C GLN A 121 15.58 -2.48 -3.53
N ALA A 122 14.80 -3.21 -4.33
CA ALA A 122 13.55 -2.73 -4.89
C ALA A 122 12.53 -3.86 -4.98
N LEU A 123 11.25 -3.50 -4.89
CA LEU A 123 10.15 -4.41 -5.16
C LEU A 123 10.21 -4.85 -6.63
N THR A 124 10.22 -6.16 -6.83
CA THR A 124 10.46 -6.82 -8.10
C THR A 124 9.38 -7.85 -8.35
N ALA A 125 8.76 -7.79 -9.53
CA ALA A 125 7.87 -8.83 -10.02
C ALA A 125 8.68 -10.06 -10.46
N GLU A 126 8.35 -11.23 -9.92
CA GLU A 126 9.00 -12.50 -10.24
C GLU A 126 7.96 -13.61 -10.37
N ARG A 127 8.03 -14.38 -11.46
CA ARG A 127 7.18 -15.56 -11.67
C ARG A 127 7.66 -16.70 -10.78
N ILE A 128 6.74 -17.38 -10.11
CA ILE A 128 7.07 -18.62 -9.39
C ILE A 128 7.26 -19.72 -10.42
N ILE A 129 8.43 -20.38 -10.37
CA ILE A 129 8.79 -21.49 -11.25
C ILE A 129 7.71 -22.58 -11.21
N GLY A 130 7.30 -23.08 -12.37
CA GLY A 130 6.26 -24.11 -12.49
C GLY A 130 4.83 -23.61 -12.35
N THR A 131 4.60 -22.29 -12.23
CA THR A 131 3.25 -21.72 -12.13
C THR A 131 3.07 -20.50 -13.04
N SER A 132 1.82 -20.09 -13.25
CA SER A 132 1.47 -18.81 -13.88
C SER A 132 1.46 -17.64 -12.89
N ILE A 133 1.73 -17.87 -11.60
CA ILE A 133 1.64 -16.87 -10.54
C ILE A 133 2.88 -15.96 -10.58
N ILE A 134 2.64 -14.66 -10.64
CA ILE A 134 3.68 -13.63 -10.52
C ILE A 134 3.53 -12.98 -9.16
N THR A 135 4.63 -12.90 -8.43
CA THR A 135 4.67 -12.37 -7.06
C THR A 135 5.57 -11.16 -6.97
N VAL A 136 5.40 -10.39 -5.90
CA VAL A 136 6.26 -9.24 -5.62
C VAL A 136 7.22 -9.61 -4.50
N LYS A 137 8.52 -9.37 -4.71
CA LYS A 137 9.60 -9.70 -3.77
C LYS A 137 10.63 -8.58 -3.70
N LEU A 138 11.42 -8.54 -2.63
CA LEU A 138 12.62 -7.70 -2.58
C LEU A 138 13.80 -8.38 -3.30
N LYS A 139 14.38 -7.65 -4.25
CA LYS A 139 15.63 -8.02 -4.95
C LYS A 139 16.56 -6.81 -5.00
N HIS A 140 17.82 -7.03 -5.36
CA HIS A 140 18.74 -5.94 -5.65
C HIS A 140 18.18 -5.04 -6.76
N LYS A 141 18.33 -3.73 -6.62
CA LYS A 141 17.86 -2.74 -7.59
C LYS A 141 18.76 -2.77 -8.82
N THR A 142 18.22 -3.18 -9.97
CA THR A 142 18.93 -3.30 -11.24
C THR A 142 18.40 -2.36 -12.32
N GLY A 143 17.28 -1.68 -12.06
CA GLY A 143 16.63 -0.83 -13.05
C GLY A 143 15.78 -1.60 -14.08
N SER A 144 15.64 -2.92 -13.91
CA SER A 144 14.80 -3.78 -14.75
C SER A 144 13.35 -3.29 -14.78
N ASN A 145 12.66 -3.52 -15.90
CA ASN A 145 11.23 -3.22 -16.04
C ASN A 145 10.36 -4.02 -15.05
N SER A 146 10.83 -5.17 -14.57
CA SER A 146 10.16 -5.94 -13.51
C SER A 146 10.15 -5.23 -12.15
N GLN A 147 10.90 -4.13 -12.00
CA GLN A 147 11.02 -3.35 -10.75
C GLN A 147 10.32 -1.99 -10.82
N LYS A 148 9.69 -1.67 -11.96
CA LYS A 148 9.07 -0.37 -12.20
C LYS A 148 7.57 -0.45 -12.00
N TRP A 149 7.05 0.45 -11.19
CA TRP A 149 5.66 0.47 -10.75
C TRP A 149 5.00 1.79 -11.14
N VAL A 150 3.69 1.73 -11.39
CA VAL A 150 2.83 2.90 -11.56
C VAL A 150 1.81 2.88 -10.45
N VAL A 151 1.79 3.94 -9.66
CA VAL A 151 0.77 4.18 -8.63
C VAL A 151 -0.23 5.17 -9.22
N SER A 152 -1.50 4.77 -9.31
CA SER A 152 -2.54 5.65 -9.84
C SER A 152 -3.77 5.63 -8.95
N LYS A 153 -4.50 6.76 -8.89
CA LYS A 153 -5.75 6.86 -8.14
C LYS A 153 -6.71 5.74 -8.58
N ALA A 154 -7.25 5.02 -7.60
CA ALA A 154 -8.29 4.03 -7.83
C ALA A 154 -9.59 4.75 -8.19
N LYS A 155 -10.29 4.26 -9.22
CA LYS A 155 -11.63 4.72 -9.57
C LYS A 155 -12.68 3.94 -8.77
#